data_AF-A0A1Q9BW08-F1
#
_entry.id   AF-A0A1Q9BW08-F1
#
_cell.length_a   1.000
_cell.length_b   1.000
_cell.length_c   1.000
_cell.angle_alpha   90.00
_cell.angle_beta   90.00
_cell.angle_gamma   90.00
#
_symmetry.space_group_name_H-M   'P 1'
#
loop_
_entity.id
_entity.type
_entity.pdbx_description
1 polymer ?
#
loop_
_entity_poly.entity_id
_entity_poly.type
_entity_poly.pdbx_seq_one_letter_code
_entity_poly.pdbx_strand_id
1 'polypeptide(L)'
;MDADKGRKNRKGRGESLPEEAADDSTQLGTLNGQISGWTADAEHRDKGKGEKFAKLKSSGQLPPYILNMYESPPPGTSARAYRTAMVNRLFHREADGSLRLRSSDPMFTQAKKAYEDKYHKATTESYTRMIFAGMFFANDDNKLQAAIDKGEVLESKGEDGEVLYSMKKIVRGVRKGAAEETTLTAAKSLSEKEYAEMAQLMDEFKISYTFSKKDKALLDDGKLPDSAVKTLNQAIAANERLSKQAAQLSQKHSAEFPNNVFNELKKQHKVSQKNILNLQHIMAFQEIENEGPVTKNSLDRIMMACAKDTSELNQAIEIAKGVLKVDQGAFQGLRLLHVVQTVQEQAGEERHPGLE
;
A
#
# COMPACT_ATOMS: atom_id res chain seq x y z
N MET A 1 66.42 34.43 -35.91
CA MET A 1 65.40 33.55 -36.51
C MET A 1 65.62 32.16 -35.93
N ASP A 2 64.56 31.65 -35.31
CA ASP A 2 64.30 30.27 -34.85
C ASP A 2 65.13 29.58 -33.76
N ALA A 3 64.38 28.71 -33.07
CA ALA A 3 64.73 27.74 -32.02
C ALA A 3 64.68 28.28 -30.57
N ASP A 4 64.04 27.67 -29.58
CA ASP A 4 63.46 26.32 -29.48
C ASP A 4 62.46 26.27 -28.29
N LYS A 5 61.41 25.46 -28.41
CA LYS A 5 60.33 25.30 -27.42
C LYS A 5 60.58 24.05 -26.57
N GLY A 6 60.91 24.23 -25.28
CA GLY A 6 60.97 23.16 -24.29
C GLY A 6 59.89 23.26 -23.21
N ARG A 7 58.78 22.52 -23.38
CA ARG A 7 57.74 22.28 -22.35
C ARG A 7 58.27 21.35 -21.25
N LYS A 8 58.13 21.72 -19.98
CA LYS A 8 58.27 20.79 -18.83
C LYS A 8 57.01 20.78 -17.96
N ASN A 9 56.38 19.61 -17.92
CA ASN A 9 55.31 19.21 -17.01
C ASN A 9 55.78 19.29 -15.56
N ARG A 10 54.99 19.94 -14.68
CA ARG A 10 55.17 19.89 -13.23
C ARG A 10 53.95 19.21 -12.60
N LYS A 11 54.21 18.00 -12.11
CA LYS A 11 53.31 17.09 -11.39
C LYS A 11 53.02 17.69 -10.01
N GLY A 12 51.79 18.16 -9.79
CA GLY A 12 51.29 18.58 -8.48
C GLY A 12 50.81 17.36 -7.70
N ARG A 13 51.44 17.12 -6.56
CA ARG A 13 51.15 16.05 -5.59
C ARG A 13 50.18 16.64 -4.57
N GLY A 14 48.90 16.29 -4.67
CA GLY A 14 47.85 16.70 -3.73
C GLY A 14 47.61 15.60 -2.70
N GLU A 15 47.77 15.97 -1.43
CA GLU A 15 47.50 15.17 -0.24
C GLU A 15 46.01 14.80 -0.15
N SER A 16 45.75 13.55 0.24
CA SER A 16 44.44 13.00 0.50
C SER A 16 44.04 13.23 1.97
N LEU A 17 42.92 13.94 2.18
CA LEU A 17 42.12 13.87 3.40
C LEU A 17 40.86 13.00 3.13
N PRO A 18 40.33 12.28 4.13
CA PRO A 18 39.14 11.45 3.96
C PRO A 18 37.89 12.29 4.17
N GLU A 19 37.03 12.36 3.16
CA GLU A 19 35.69 12.96 3.28
C GLU A 19 34.64 11.84 3.23
N GLU A 20 34.27 11.38 4.42
CA GLU A 20 32.98 10.74 4.68
C GLU A 20 31.87 11.81 4.57
N ALA A 21 30.99 11.65 3.59
CA ALA A 21 29.60 12.11 3.70
C ALA A 21 28.73 11.24 2.78
N ALA A 22 27.90 10.44 3.42
CA ALA A 22 26.91 9.58 2.80
C ALA A 22 25.92 10.40 1.96
N ASP A 23 25.89 10.16 0.66
CA ASP A 23 24.76 10.50 -0.21
C ASP A 23 23.71 9.38 -0.08
N ASP A 24 22.99 9.38 1.05
CA ASP A 24 21.74 8.64 1.22
C ASP A 24 20.63 9.40 0.46
N SER A 25 20.75 9.39 -0.87
CA SER A 25 19.69 9.76 -1.78
C SER A 25 18.58 8.70 -1.66
N THR A 26 17.77 8.90 -0.62
CA THR A 26 16.49 8.24 -0.39
C THR A 26 15.74 8.09 -1.71
N GLN A 27 15.75 6.86 -2.23
CA GLN A 27 14.92 6.45 -3.36
C GLN A 27 13.47 6.64 -2.95
N LEU A 28 12.91 7.77 -3.35
CA LEU A 28 11.47 8.05 -3.35
C LEU A 28 10.81 6.98 -4.21
N GLY A 29 10.28 5.94 -3.56
CA GLY A 29 9.43 4.93 -4.19
C GLY A 29 8.39 5.60 -5.09
N THR A 30 8.55 5.38 -6.39
CA THR A 30 7.80 6.03 -7.45
C THR A 30 6.36 5.52 -7.42
N LEU A 31 5.43 6.41 -7.10
CA LEU A 31 3.97 6.19 -7.11
C LEU A 31 3.43 6.26 -8.55
N ASN A 32 4.07 5.54 -9.48
CA ASN A 32 3.83 5.65 -10.93
C ASN A 32 2.84 4.60 -11.49
N GLY A 33 2.18 3.80 -10.65
CA GLY A 33 1.46 2.61 -11.11
C GLY A 33 0.00 2.79 -11.55
N GLN A 34 -0.80 3.67 -10.92
CA GLN A 34 -2.27 3.48 -10.98
C GLN A 34 -3.15 4.73 -10.99
N ILE A 35 -2.62 5.92 -11.28
CA ILE A 35 -3.47 7.05 -11.70
C ILE A 35 -3.56 7.04 -13.24
N SER A 36 -3.99 5.92 -13.82
CA SER A 36 -4.03 5.69 -15.29
C SER A 36 -5.15 6.47 -16.02
N GLY A 37 -5.95 7.28 -15.32
CA GLY A 37 -6.92 8.20 -15.89
C GLY A 37 -6.42 9.65 -16.03
N TRP A 38 -5.13 9.89 -15.79
CA TRP A 38 -4.47 11.17 -15.99
C TRP A 38 -3.83 11.21 -17.38
N THR A 39 -4.64 11.21 -18.44
CA THR A 39 -4.17 11.90 -19.64
C THR A 39 -4.16 13.37 -19.28
N ALA A 40 -2.96 13.91 -19.06
CA ALA A 40 -2.76 15.35 -19.03
C ALA A 40 -3.06 15.86 -20.44
N ASP A 41 -4.35 15.92 -20.79
CA ASP A 41 -4.81 16.71 -21.90
C ASP A 41 -4.29 18.11 -21.59
N ALA A 42 -3.30 18.51 -22.36
CA ALA A 42 -2.54 19.74 -22.21
C ALA A 42 -3.41 20.94 -22.63
N GLU A 43 -4.67 20.93 -22.20
CA GLU A 43 -5.58 22.03 -22.33
C GLU A 43 -4.93 23.25 -21.69
N HIS A 44 -4.95 24.35 -22.43
CA HIS A 44 -4.46 25.62 -21.95
C HIS A 44 -5.11 25.94 -20.61
N ARG A 45 -4.33 26.50 -19.68
CA ARG A 45 -4.83 26.91 -18.37
C ARG A 45 -5.98 27.89 -18.57
N ASP A 46 -7.16 27.56 -18.05
CA ASP A 46 -8.28 28.51 -18.04
C ASP A 46 -7.86 29.71 -17.18
N LYS A 47 -7.82 30.89 -17.80
CA LYS A 47 -7.34 32.12 -17.16
C LYS A 47 -8.17 32.46 -15.93
N GLY A 48 -9.49 32.33 -16.00
CA GLY A 48 -10.40 32.64 -14.90
C GLY A 48 -10.24 31.67 -13.71
N LYS A 49 -10.11 30.37 -14.00
CA LYS A 49 -9.79 29.37 -12.95
C LYS A 49 -8.41 29.64 -12.34
N GLY A 50 -7.45 30.03 -13.16
CA GLY A 50 -6.10 30.38 -12.76
C GLY A 50 -6.04 31.57 -11.80
N GLU A 51 -6.74 32.65 -12.11
CA GLU A 51 -6.84 33.86 -11.29
C GLU A 51 -7.59 33.59 -9.99
N LYS A 52 -8.70 32.85 -10.04
CA LYS A 52 -9.45 32.46 -8.83
C LYS A 52 -8.61 31.60 -7.89
N PHE A 53 -7.86 30.64 -8.42
CA PHE A 53 -6.93 29.85 -7.62
C PHE A 53 -5.88 30.72 -6.93
N ALA A 54 -5.26 31.64 -7.66
CA ALA A 54 -4.25 32.55 -7.13
C ALA A 54 -4.81 33.41 -5.99
N LYS A 55 -6.03 33.95 -6.16
CA LYS A 55 -6.73 34.73 -5.14
C LYS A 55 -6.99 33.90 -3.87
N LEU A 56 -7.54 32.69 -4.02
CA LEU A 56 -7.81 31.79 -2.89
C LEU A 56 -6.52 31.30 -2.19
N LYS A 57 -5.44 31.12 -2.95
CA LYS A 57 -4.11 30.81 -2.39
C LYS A 57 -3.58 31.97 -1.56
N SER A 58 -3.63 33.20 -2.08
CA SER A 58 -3.16 34.39 -1.36
C SER A 58 -4.01 34.72 -0.12
N SER A 59 -5.31 34.42 -0.14
CA SER A 59 -6.21 34.66 1.00
C SER A 59 -6.18 33.55 2.05
N GLY A 60 -5.45 32.45 1.83
CA GLY A 60 -5.42 31.30 2.73
C GLY A 60 -6.73 30.51 2.80
N GLN A 61 -7.63 30.68 1.83
CA GLN A 61 -8.93 30.00 1.80
C GLN A 61 -8.89 28.62 1.13
N LEU A 62 -7.75 28.24 0.54
CA LEU A 62 -7.59 26.90 -0.03
C LEU A 62 -7.36 25.87 1.07
N PRO A 63 -8.04 24.71 1.02
CA PRO A 63 -7.75 23.60 1.92
C PRO A 63 -6.26 23.18 1.84
N PRO A 64 -5.60 22.89 2.99
CA PRO A 64 -4.17 22.58 3.03
C PRO A 64 -3.75 21.40 2.15
N TYR A 65 -4.58 20.36 2.03
CA TYR A 65 -4.28 19.19 1.19
C TYR A 65 -4.20 19.54 -0.31
N ILE A 66 -4.96 20.54 -0.76
CA ILE A 66 -4.91 21.02 -2.15
C ILE A 66 -3.62 21.80 -2.41
N LEU A 67 -3.19 22.61 -1.43
CA LEU A 67 -1.91 23.32 -1.51
C LEU A 67 -0.74 22.34 -1.56
N ASN A 68 -0.74 21.32 -0.70
CA ASN A 68 0.27 20.26 -0.71
C ASN A 68 0.37 19.59 -2.08
N MET A 69 -0.79 19.25 -2.66
CA MET A 69 -0.86 18.62 -3.97
C MET A 69 -0.36 19.54 -5.09
N TYR A 70 -0.66 20.83 -5.04
CA TYR A 70 -0.17 21.82 -6.02
C TYR A 70 1.36 22.01 -5.97
N GLU A 71 1.92 21.99 -4.76
CA GLU A 71 3.33 22.29 -4.50
C GLU A 71 4.23 21.07 -4.71
N SER A 72 3.67 19.85 -4.57
CA SER A 72 4.38 18.58 -4.67
C SER A 72 3.86 17.73 -5.85
N PRO A 73 4.10 18.14 -7.11
CA PRO A 73 3.68 17.36 -8.28
C PRO A 73 4.39 16.00 -8.32
N PRO A 74 3.77 14.95 -8.88
CA PRO A 74 4.38 13.63 -8.96
C PRO A 74 5.63 13.63 -9.86
N PRO A 75 6.67 12.87 -9.49
CA PRO A 75 7.89 12.78 -10.28
C PRO A 75 7.60 12.24 -11.68
N GLY A 76 8.34 12.70 -12.68
CA GLY A 76 8.14 12.31 -14.08
C GLY A 76 6.99 13.03 -14.80
N THR A 77 6.20 13.86 -14.12
CA THR A 77 5.24 14.76 -14.77
C THR A 77 5.77 16.19 -14.87
N SER A 78 5.40 16.91 -15.93
CA SER A 78 5.68 18.35 -15.99
C SER A 78 4.89 19.07 -14.91
N ALA A 79 5.59 19.68 -13.95
CA ALA A 79 4.97 20.44 -12.85
C ALA A 79 3.95 21.48 -13.35
N ARG A 80 4.23 22.13 -14.48
CA ARG A 80 3.32 23.10 -15.10
C ARG A 80 2.05 22.45 -15.63
N ALA A 81 2.17 21.32 -16.33
CA ALA A 81 1.03 20.58 -16.87
C ALA A 81 0.15 20.05 -15.74
N TYR A 82 0.78 19.46 -14.71
CA TYR A 82 0.09 18.94 -13.53
C TYR A 82 -0.71 20.02 -12.80
N ARG A 83 -0.06 21.15 -12.48
CA ARG A 83 -0.70 22.29 -11.82
C ARG A 83 -1.85 22.85 -12.66
N THR A 84 -1.70 22.87 -13.98
CA THR A 84 -2.75 23.35 -14.90
C THR A 84 -3.97 22.43 -14.89
N ALA A 85 -3.76 21.12 -15.08
CA ALA A 85 -4.82 20.12 -15.04
C ALA A 85 -5.55 20.11 -13.70
N MET A 86 -4.79 20.18 -12.59
CA MET A 86 -5.34 20.25 -11.24
C MET A 86 -6.22 21.49 -11.04
N VAL A 87 -5.75 22.68 -11.42
CA VAL A 87 -6.54 23.93 -11.30
C VAL A 87 -7.77 23.89 -12.19
N ASN A 88 -7.67 23.35 -13.41
CA ASN A 88 -8.80 23.23 -14.32
C ASN A 88 -9.89 22.30 -13.76
N ARG A 89 -9.52 21.18 -13.10
CA ARG A 89 -10.47 20.27 -12.44
C ARG A 89 -11.03 20.81 -11.14
N LEU A 90 -10.23 21.56 -10.39
CA LEU A 90 -10.61 22.09 -9.07
C LEU A 90 -11.80 23.06 -9.12
N PHE A 91 -11.94 23.78 -10.23
CA PHE A 91 -13.05 24.72 -10.41
C PHE A 91 -14.01 24.25 -11.50
N HIS A 92 -15.29 24.19 -11.16
CA HIS A 92 -16.36 24.03 -12.13
C HIS A 92 -17.01 25.39 -12.41
N ARG A 93 -17.32 25.67 -13.68
CA ARG A 93 -18.05 26.87 -14.07
C ARG A 93 -19.54 26.53 -14.11
N GLU A 94 -20.33 27.18 -13.28
CA GLU A 94 -21.78 27.01 -13.27
C GLU A 94 -22.44 27.73 -14.46
N ALA A 95 -23.73 27.48 -14.68
CA ALA A 95 -24.50 28.08 -15.77
C ALA A 95 -24.56 29.62 -15.67
N ASP A 96 -24.44 30.17 -14.46
CA ASP A 96 -24.37 31.62 -14.19
C ASP A 96 -22.98 32.22 -14.50
N GLY A 97 -22.01 31.40 -14.93
CA GLY A 97 -20.63 31.80 -15.18
C GLY A 97 -19.77 31.89 -13.91
N SER A 98 -20.34 31.65 -12.73
CA SER A 98 -19.59 31.64 -11.49
C SER A 98 -18.70 30.39 -11.41
N LEU A 99 -17.54 30.53 -10.77
CA LEU A 99 -16.62 29.40 -10.56
C LEU A 99 -16.83 28.83 -9.16
N ARG A 100 -17.19 27.56 -9.00
CA ARG A 100 -17.27 26.89 -7.69
C ARG A 100 -16.13 25.91 -7.47
N LEU A 101 -15.65 25.84 -6.24
CA LEU A 101 -14.61 24.90 -5.80
C LEU A 101 -15.22 23.50 -5.69
N ARG A 102 -14.71 22.52 -6.42
CA ARG A 102 -15.19 21.14 -6.40
C ARG A 102 -14.22 20.24 -5.64
N SER A 103 -14.26 20.29 -4.31
CA SER A 103 -13.45 19.42 -3.45
C SER A 103 -13.95 17.97 -3.36
N SER A 104 -15.17 17.70 -3.85
CA SER A 104 -15.80 16.38 -3.85
C SER A 104 -15.36 15.49 -5.02
N ASP A 105 -14.48 15.97 -5.90
CA ASP A 105 -13.90 15.10 -6.93
C ASP A 105 -13.15 13.94 -6.27
N PRO A 106 -13.26 12.70 -6.78
CA PRO A 106 -12.55 11.55 -6.23
C PRO A 106 -11.05 11.80 -6.06
N MET A 107 -10.44 12.57 -6.97
CA MET A 107 -9.03 12.92 -6.89
C MET A 107 -8.69 13.72 -5.63
N PHE A 108 -9.46 14.79 -5.36
CA PHE A 108 -9.23 15.64 -4.19
C PHE A 108 -9.58 14.91 -2.89
N THR A 109 -10.55 14.00 -2.94
CA THR A 109 -10.94 13.16 -1.80
C THR A 109 -9.84 12.17 -1.42
N GLN A 110 -9.22 11.51 -2.39
CA GLN A 110 -8.05 10.66 -2.16
C GLN A 110 -6.85 11.46 -1.65
N ALA A 111 -6.58 12.62 -2.23
CA ALA A 111 -5.52 13.52 -1.77
C ALA A 111 -5.78 14.01 -0.33
N LYS A 112 -7.04 14.28 0.02
CA LYS A 112 -7.44 14.62 1.39
C LYS A 112 -7.15 13.45 2.34
N LYS A 113 -7.58 12.23 2.03
CA LYS A 113 -7.27 11.03 2.84
C LYS A 113 -5.77 10.85 3.01
N ALA A 114 -5.01 10.90 1.91
CA ALA A 114 -3.56 10.78 1.94
C ALA A 114 -2.86 11.94 2.70
N TYR A 115 -3.49 13.12 2.79
CA TYR A 115 -2.98 14.24 3.57
C TYR A 115 -3.34 14.11 5.06
N GLU A 116 -4.55 13.65 5.38
CA GLU A 116 -4.99 13.36 6.74
C GLU A 116 -4.19 12.19 7.33
N ASP A 117 -3.84 11.18 6.53
CA ASP A 117 -2.94 10.10 6.93
C ASP A 117 -1.50 10.58 7.24
N LYS A 118 -1.12 11.78 6.76
CA LYS A 118 0.17 12.42 7.11
C LYS A 118 0.14 13.11 8.48
N TYR A 119 -0.93 12.98 9.27
CA TYR A 119 -1.00 13.64 10.57
C TYR A 119 -0.20 12.96 11.68
N HIS A 120 0.25 13.82 12.59
CA HIS A 120 1.14 13.56 13.72
C HIS A 120 0.66 12.40 14.58
N LYS A 121 1.36 11.26 14.52
CA LYS A 121 1.28 10.29 15.60
C LYS A 121 2.06 10.89 16.77
N ALA A 122 1.36 11.46 17.74
CA ALA A 122 1.94 11.72 19.04
C ALA A 122 2.30 10.35 19.63
N THR A 123 3.59 10.03 19.64
CA THR A 123 4.09 8.82 20.28
C THR A 123 4.71 9.23 21.60
N THR A 124 4.37 8.50 22.64
CA THR A 124 5.03 8.63 23.94
C THR A 124 6.00 7.47 24.03
N GLU A 125 7.29 7.77 24.08
CA GLU A 125 8.32 6.78 24.41
C GLU A 125 8.63 6.95 25.90
N SER A 126 8.58 5.84 26.64
CA SER A 126 8.80 5.80 28.08
C SER A 126 10.04 4.97 28.39
N TYR A 127 10.87 5.46 29.30
CA TYR A 127 12.12 4.82 29.71
C TYR A 127 12.26 4.83 31.23
N THR A 128 13.07 3.94 31.79
CA THR A 128 13.44 3.99 33.21
C THR A 128 14.30 5.23 33.49
N ARG A 129 14.32 5.70 34.75
CA ARG A 129 15.00 6.94 35.16
C ARG A 129 16.43 7.04 34.64
N MET A 130 17.23 5.99 34.85
CA MET A 130 18.66 5.97 34.50
C MET A 130 18.86 6.11 32.99
N ILE A 131 18.08 5.38 32.18
CA ILE A 131 18.17 5.43 30.71
C ILE A 131 17.72 6.81 30.23
N PHE A 132 16.62 7.33 30.76
CA PHE A 132 16.06 8.62 30.37
C PHE A 132 17.01 9.78 30.71
N ALA A 133 17.57 9.81 31.92
CA ALA A 133 18.55 10.80 32.35
C ALA A 133 19.83 10.75 31.50
N GLY A 134 20.32 9.55 31.20
CA GLY A 134 21.50 9.35 30.36
C GLY A 134 21.29 9.84 28.92
N MET A 135 20.15 9.50 28.30
CA MET A 135 19.88 9.85 26.91
C MET A 135 19.60 11.34 26.69
N PHE A 136 18.84 11.98 27.59
CA PHE A 136 18.33 13.34 27.35
C PHE A 136 18.97 14.43 28.22
N PHE A 137 19.59 14.05 29.35
CA PHE A 137 20.08 15.01 30.35
C PHE A 137 21.55 14.81 30.73
N ALA A 138 22.29 13.93 30.02
CA ALA A 138 23.69 13.63 30.31
C ALA A 138 23.93 13.21 31.77
N ASN A 139 23.00 12.45 32.36
CA ASN A 139 22.99 12.02 33.76
C ASN A 139 22.95 13.16 34.80
N ASP A 140 22.48 14.36 34.44
CA ASP A 140 22.32 15.49 35.36
C ASP A 140 20.91 15.48 35.99
N ASP A 141 20.80 14.94 37.20
CA ASP A 141 19.54 14.79 37.93
C ASP A 141 18.82 16.13 38.19
N ASN A 142 19.56 17.23 38.36
CA ASN A 142 18.96 18.55 38.61
C ASN A 142 18.18 19.04 37.37
N LYS A 143 18.69 18.76 36.17
CA LYS A 143 18.01 19.12 34.92
C LYS A 143 16.79 18.25 34.67
N LEU A 144 16.88 16.95 34.99
CA LEU A 144 15.74 16.05 34.91
C LEU A 144 14.61 16.51 35.85
N GLN A 145 14.93 16.81 37.10
CA GLN A 145 13.95 17.30 38.07
C GLN A 145 13.31 18.61 37.61
N ALA A 146 14.11 19.56 37.13
CA ALA A 146 13.58 20.80 36.58
C ALA A 146 12.65 20.60 35.37
N ALA A 147 12.90 19.58 34.53
CA ALA A 147 12.02 19.25 33.40
C ALA A 147 10.71 18.58 33.85
N ILE A 148 10.75 17.78 34.92
CA ILE A 148 9.57 17.20 35.57
C ILE A 148 8.71 18.31 36.19
N ASP A 149 9.33 19.23 36.94
CA ASP A 149 8.64 20.35 37.59
C ASP A 149 7.97 21.29 36.57
N LYS A 150 8.56 21.42 35.38
CA LYS A 150 7.98 22.16 34.25
C LYS A 150 6.88 21.39 33.50
N GLY A 151 6.71 20.09 33.77
CA GLY A 151 5.75 19.23 33.07
C GLY A 151 6.15 18.84 31.65
N GLU A 152 7.43 18.99 31.29
CA GLU A 152 7.97 18.54 30.00
C GLU A 152 8.20 17.02 29.99
N VAL A 153 8.50 16.45 31.16
CA VAL A 153 8.65 15.03 31.43
C VAL A 153 7.50 14.56 32.32
N LEU A 154 6.86 13.46 31.94
CA LEU A 154 5.76 12.85 32.69
C LEU A 154 6.25 11.56 33.35
N GLU A 155 6.08 11.48 34.67
CA GLU A 155 6.25 10.26 35.43
C GLU A 155 4.98 9.41 35.34
N SER A 156 5.16 8.11 35.11
CA SER A 156 4.09 7.12 35.04
C SER A 156 4.53 5.85 35.75
N LYS A 157 3.59 5.13 36.38
CA LYS A 157 3.88 3.80 36.92
C LYS A 157 3.65 2.77 35.81
N GLY A 158 4.66 1.98 35.52
CA GLY A 158 4.56 0.80 34.68
C GLY A 158 3.74 -0.31 35.36
N GLU A 159 3.41 -1.35 34.60
CA GLU A 159 2.63 -2.49 35.09
C GLU A 159 3.31 -3.21 36.27
N ASP A 160 4.64 -3.24 36.26
CA ASP A 160 5.47 -3.86 37.31
C ASP A 160 5.71 -2.95 38.53
N GLY A 161 5.06 -1.78 38.58
CA GLY A 161 5.24 -0.78 39.64
C GLY A 161 6.49 0.08 39.50
N GLU A 162 7.30 -0.13 38.46
CA GLU A 162 8.44 0.72 38.14
C GLU A 162 8.01 2.12 37.69
N VAL A 163 8.79 3.14 38.05
CA VAL A 163 8.53 4.53 37.62
C VAL A 163 9.21 4.75 36.27
N LEU A 164 8.39 5.01 35.25
CA LEU A 164 8.81 5.32 33.88
C LEU A 164 8.66 6.81 33.60
N TYR A 165 9.68 7.35 32.95
CA TYR A 165 9.78 8.74 32.52
C TYR A 165 9.50 8.83 31.03
N SER A 166 8.61 9.73 30.65
CA SER A 166 8.15 9.85 29.28
C SER A 166 8.15 11.29 28.81
N MET A 167 8.47 11.48 27.52
CA MET A 167 8.39 12.77 26.85
C MET A 167 7.49 12.65 25.64
N LYS A 168 6.67 13.68 25.39
CA LYS A 168 5.86 13.74 24.17
C LYS A 168 6.76 13.92 22.97
N LYS A 169 6.91 12.87 22.17
CA LYS A 169 7.63 12.92 20.91
C LYS A 169 6.64 13.15 19.78
N ILE A 170 6.75 14.31 19.14
CA ILE A 170 5.97 14.60 17.93
C ILE A 170 6.78 14.08 16.74
N VAL A 171 6.52 12.84 16.34
CA VAL A 171 7.11 12.30 15.11
C VAL A 171 6.37 12.93 13.92
N ARG A 172 7.04 13.84 13.23
CA ARG A 172 6.58 14.37 11.95
C ARG A 172 7.01 13.41 10.85
N GLY A 173 6.23 12.34 10.68
CA GLY A 173 6.42 11.37 9.61
C GLY A 173 5.43 11.59 8.48
N VAL A 174 5.90 11.63 7.23
CA VAL A 174 5.01 11.36 6.09
C VAL A 174 4.85 9.85 6.03
N ARG A 175 3.70 9.32 6.48
CA ARG A 175 3.38 7.92 6.23
C ARG A 175 3.18 7.78 4.72
N LYS A 176 4.24 7.44 3.99
CA LYS A 176 4.16 6.95 2.60
C LYS A 176 3.55 5.56 2.64
N GLY A 177 2.27 5.48 3.00
CA GLY A 177 1.48 4.32 2.68
C GLY A 177 1.36 4.30 1.17
N ALA A 178 1.95 3.30 0.51
CA ALA A 178 1.36 2.80 -0.72
C ALA A 178 0.02 2.18 -0.32
N ALA A 179 -0.97 3.05 -0.10
CA ALA A 179 -2.35 2.62 -0.03
C ALA A 179 -2.75 2.30 -1.47
N GLU A 180 -2.29 1.16 -1.99
CA GLU A 180 -3.07 0.37 -2.93
C GLU A 180 -4.28 -0.20 -2.17
N GLU A 181 -5.06 0.69 -1.56
CA GLU A 181 -6.38 0.37 -1.07
C GLU A 181 -7.30 0.60 -2.26
N THR A 182 -7.33 -0.36 -3.17
CA THR A 182 -8.59 -0.66 -3.85
C THR A 182 -9.52 -1.15 -2.74
N THR A 183 -10.15 -0.23 -2.02
CA THR A 183 -11.26 -0.58 -1.12
C THR A 183 -12.42 -1.03 -2.01
N LEU A 184 -12.40 -2.29 -2.41
CA LEU A 184 -13.61 -3.11 -2.31
C LEU A 184 -13.81 -3.29 -0.81
N THR A 185 -14.68 -2.46 -0.22
CA THR A 185 -15.17 -2.66 1.14
C THR A 185 -15.64 -4.10 1.27
N ALA A 186 -14.82 -4.95 1.88
CA ALA A 186 -15.14 -6.34 2.09
C ALA A 186 -16.25 -6.48 3.14
N ALA A 187 -17.19 -7.37 2.82
CA ALA A 187 -18.03 -8.12 3.74
C ALA A 187 -19.14 -7.36 4.49
N LYS A 188 -20.13 -6.86 3.75
CA LYS A 188 -21.48 -7.37 3.98
C LYS A 188 -21.72 -8.47 2.96
N SER A 189 -22.32 -9.59 3.38
CA SER A 189 -22.90 -10.54 2.43
C SER A 189 -23.84 -9.72 1.54
N LEU A 190 -23.46 -9.54 0.28
CA LEU A 190 -24.29 -8.84 -0.69
C LEU A 190 -25.63 -9.59 -0.71
N SER A 191 -26.69 -8.89 -0.32
CA SER A 191 -28.04 -9.39 -0.51
C SER A 191 -28.23 -9.68 -1.99
N GLU A 192 -29.15 -10.60 -2.32
CA GLU A 192 -29.44 -10.99 -3.71
C GLU A 192 -29.72 -9.77 -4.61
N LYS A 193 -30.28 -8.69 -4.03
CA LYS A 193 -30.45 -7.39 -4.67
C LYS A 193 -29.15 -6.65 -4.96
N GLU A 194 -28.22 -6.57 -4.01
CA GLU A 194 -26.93 -5.89 -4.23
C GLU A 194 -26.05 -6.67 -5.22
N TYR A 195 -26.22 -8.00 -5.30
CA TYR A 195 -25.59 -8.82 -6.34
C TYR A 195 -26.17 -8.52 -7.73
N ALA A 196 -27.49 -8.33 -7.83
CA ALA A 196 -28.15 -7.92 -9.06
C ALA A 196 -27.75 -6.50 -9.49
N GLU A 197 -27.56 -5.58 -8.54
CA GLU A 197 -27.10 -4.20 -8.78
C GLU A 197 -25.61 -4.17 -9.20
N MET A 198 -24.75 -5.00 -8.59
CA MET A 198 -23.37 -5.17 -9.05
C MET A 198 -23.29 -5.81 -10.43
N ALA A 199 -24.15 -6.79 -10.73
CA ALA A 199 -24.27 -7.36 -12.06
C ALA A 199 -24.75 -6.31 -13.07
N GLN A 200 -25.71 -5.44 -12.68
CA GLN A 200 -26.15 -4.29 -13.48
C GLN A 200 -25.04 -3.27 -13.70
N LEU A 201 -24.24 -2.95 -12.68
CA LEU A 201 -23.09 -2.05 -12.81
C LEU A 201 -21.99 -2.66 -13.69
N MET A 202 -21.71 -3.96 -13.58
CA MET A 202 -20.78 -4.67 -14.48
C MET A 202 -21.27 -4.63 -15.93
N ASP A 203 -22.59 -4.73 -16.14
CA ASP A 203 -23.25 -4.62 -17.45
C ASP A 203 -23.22 -3.17 -17.97
N GLU A 204 -23.42 -2.18 -17.10
CA GLU A 204 -23.39 -0.74 -17.39
C GLU A 204 -21.97 -0.24 -17.71
N PHE A 205 -20.95 -0.71 -16.98
CA PHE A 205 -19.54 -0.47 -17.27
C PHE A 205 -19.03 -1.26 -18.49
N LYS A 206 -19.88 -2.11 -19.10
CA LYS A 206 -19.52 -3.00 -20.21
C LYS A 206 -18.22 -3.77 -19.94
N ILE A 207 -17.99 -4.15 -18.69
CA ILE A 207 -17.00 -5.20 -18.36
C ILE A 207 -17.66 -6.56 -18.66
N SER A 208 -18.36 -6.64 -19.78
CA SER A 208 -18.79 -7.89 -20.36
C SER A 208 -17.80 -8.20 -21.47
N TYR A 209 -17.19 -9.38 -21.39
CA TYR A 209 -16.41 -9.92 -22.47
C TYR A 209 -17.35 -10.16 -23.66
N THR A 210 -17.54 -9.14 -24.49
CA THR A 210 -18.46 -9.21 -25.61
C THR A 210 -17.77 -9.92 -26.74
N PHE A 211 -18.08 -11.21 -26.89
CA PHE A 211 -17.67 -11.99 -28.05
C PHE A 211 -18.09 -11.27 -29.33
N SER A 212 -17.15 -11.15 -30.26
CA SER A 212 -17.45 -10.64 -31.60
C SER A 212 -18.54 -11.51 -32.25
N LYS A 213 -19.28 -10.98 -33.23
CA LYS A 213 -20.29 -11.81 -33.95
C LYS A 213 -19.65 -13.07 -34.56
N LYS A 214 -18.38 -12.99 -34.98
CA LYS A 214 -17.62 -14.14 -35.52
C LYS A 214 -17.32 -15.16 -34.43
N ASP A 215 -16.93 -14.70 -33.25
CA ASP A 215 -16.61 -15.55 -32.11
C ASP A 215 -17.86 -16.30 -31.62
N LYS A 216 -19.03 -15.65 -31.65
CA LYS A 216 -20.31 -16.29 -31.33
C LYS A 216 -20.64 -17.42 -32.30
N ALA A 217 -20.49 -17.19 -33.61
CA ALA A 217 -20.73 -18.23 -34.60
C ALA A 217 -19.79 -19.43 -34.44
N LEU A 218 -18.51 -19.19 -34.12
CA LEU A 218 -17.56 -20.27 -33.82
C LEU A 218 -17.97 -21.08 -32.59
N LEU A 219 -18.45 -20.42 -31.54
CA LEU A 219 -18.96 -21.10 -30.34
C LEU A 219 -20.23 -21.90 -30.61
N ASP A 220 -21.12 -21.42 -31.48
CA ASP A 220 -22.32 -22.16 -31.88
C ASP A 220 -21.96 -23.42 -32.69
N ASP A 221 -20.83 -23.40 -33.42
CA ASP A 221 -20.23 -24.55 -34.11
C ASP A 221 -19.42 -25.47 -33.15
N GLY A 222 -19.40 -25.17 -31.85
CA GLY A 222 -18.62 -25.92 -30.84
C GLY A 222 -17.11 -25.69 -30.92
N LYS A 223 -16.65 -24.63 -31.59
CA LYS A 223 -15.24 -24.27 -31.72
C LYS A 223 -14.87 -23.10 -30.81
N LEU A 224 -13.72 -23.20 -30.16
CA LEU A 224 -13.20 -22.11 -29.34
C LEU A 224 -12.55 -21.01 -30.21
N PRO A 225 -13.01 -19.75 -30.13
CA PRO A 225 -12.35 -18.64 -30.81
C PRO A 225 -11.05 -18.27 -30.11
N ASP A 226 -10.07 -17.72 -30.85
CA ASP A 226 -8.76 -17.29 -30.30
C ASP A 226 -8.90 -16.32 -29.13
N SER A 227 -9.94 -15.48 -29.17
CA SER A 227 -10.30 -14.56 -28.09
C SER A 227 -10.66 -15.32 -26.80
N ALA A 228 -11.45 -16.40 -26.88
CA ALA A 228 -11.76 -17.24 -25.72
C ALA A 228 -10.51 -17.95 -25.21
N VAL A 229 -9.68 -18.49 -26.10
CA VAL A 229 -8.42 -19.16 -25.74
C VAL A 229 -7.49 -18.22 -24.96
N LYS A 230 -7.38 -16.96 -25.39
CA LYS A 230 -6.58 -15.95 -24.68
C LYS A 230 -7.12 -15.70 -23.27
N THR A 231 -8.44 -15.58 -23.12
CA THR A 231 -9.08 -15.36 -21.81
C THR A 231 -8.92 -16.57 -20.89
N LEU A 232 -9.08 -17.79 -21.40
CA LEU A 232 -8.86 -19.03 -20.66
C LEU A 232 -7.42 -19.10 -20.13
N ASN A 233 -6.42 -18.80 -20.97
CA ASN A 233 -5.03 -18.73 -20.55
C ASN A 233 -4.78 -17.70 -19.44
N GLN A 234 -5.41 -16.53 -19.51
CA GLN A 234 -5.32 -15.52 -18.46
C GLN A 234 -5.92 -16.01 -17.14
N ALA A 235 -7.07 -16.68 -17.19
CA ALA A 235 -7.71 -17.26 -16.01
C ALA A 235 -6.88 -18.40 -15.39
N ILE A 236 -6.28 -19.26 -16.22
CA ILE A 236 -5.34 -20.30 -15.78
C ILE A 236 -4.14 -19.66 -15.07
N ALA A 237 -3.46 -18.71 -15.71
CA ALA A 237 -2.28 -18.06 -15.15
C ALA A 237 -2.58 -17.34 -13.82
N ALA A 238 -3.75 -16.69 -13.70
CA ALA A 238 -4.20 -16.08 -12.46
C ALA A 238 -4.40 -17.11 -11.35
N ASN A 239 -5.08 -18.22 -11.65
CA ASN A 239 -5.31 -19.32 -10.70
C ASN A 239 -4.01 -20.00 -10.29
N GLU A 240 -3.08 -20.25 -11.21
CA GLU A 240 -1.77 -20.84 -10.91
C GLU A 240 -0.96 -19.96 -9.95
N ARG A 241 -0.91 -18.64 -10.21
CA ARG A 241 -0.22 -17.68 -9.36
C ARG A 241 -0.77 -17.68 -7.94
N LEU A 242 -2.09 -17.60 -7.79
CA LEU A 242 -2.75 -17.58 -6.47
C LEU A 242 -2.64 -18.93 -5.77
N SER A 243 -2.82 -20.04 -6.49
CA SER A 243 -2.64 -21.39 -5.97
C SER A 243 -1.23 -21.61 -5.41
N LYS A 244 -0.19 -21.12 -6.10
CA LYS A 244 1.19 -21.20 -5.60
C LYS A 244 1.37 -20.41 -4.30
N GLN A 245 0.78 -19.22 -4.20
CA GLN A 245 0.82 -18.43 -2.96
C GLN A 245 0.09 -19.14 -1.81
N ALA A 246 -1.12 -19.65 -2.07
CA ALA A 246 -1.90 -20.38 -1.08
C ALA A 246 -1.19 -21.63 -0.57
N ALA A 247 -0.54 -22.39 -1.46
CA ALA A 247 0.26 -23.55 -1.11
C ALA A 247 1.46 -23.18 -0.23
N GLN A 248 2.19 -22.12 -0.58
CA GLN A 248 3.32 -21.63 0.22
C GLN A 248 2.90 -21.19 1.63
N LEU A 249 1.79 -20.44 1.74
CA LEU A 249 1.25 -20.03 3.03
C LEU A 249 0.78 -21.22 3.87
N SER A 250 0.10 -22.17 3.23
CA SER A 250 -0.40 -23.38 3.89
C SER A 250 0.75 -24.26 4.39
N GLN A 251 1.81 -24.46 3.61
CA GLN A 251 2.95 -25.30 4.01
C GLN A 251 3.72 -24.71 5.18
N LYS A 252 3.98 -23.39 5.17
CA LYS A 252 4.79 -22.74 6.20
C LYS A 252 4.14 -22.75 7.59
N HIS A 253 2.82 -22.75 7.66
CA HIS A 253 2.10 -22.44 8.90
C HIS A 253 1.03 -23.47 9.29
N SER A 254 0.91 -24.58 8.54
CA SER A 254 -0.06 -25.65 8.83
C SER A 254 0.16 -26.34 10.18
N ALA A 255 1.38 -26.33 10.73
CA ALA A 255 1.69 -27.00 12.00
C ALA A 255 1.46 -26.09 13.21
N GLU A 256 1.61 -24.78 13.02
CA GLU A 256 1.62 -23.79 14.11
C GLU A 256 0.21 -23.28 14.43
N PHE A 257 -0.70 -23.31 13.45
CA PHE A 257 -2.03 -22.73 13.59
C PHE A 257 -3.12 -23.68 13.08
N PRO A 258 -3.69 -24.54 13.95
CA PRO A 258 -4.94 -25.24 13.66
C PRO A 258 -6.10 -24.24 13.70
N ASN A 259 -6.09 -23.31 12.74
CA ASN A 259 -7.04 -22.21 12.66
C ASN A 259 -7.96 -22.44 11.45
N ASN A 260 -9.25 -22.12 11.63
CA ASN A 260 -10.28 -22.22 10.60
C ASN A 260 -9.89 -21.48 9.30
N VAL A 261 -9.07 -20.44 9.41
CA VAL A 261 -8.53 -19.67 8.28
C VAL A 261 -7.70 -20.52 7.33
N PHE A 262 -6.79 -21.35 7.83
CA PHE A 262 -5.93 -22.20 6.99
C PHE A 262 -6.70 -23.39 6.40
N ASN A 263 -7.76 -23.84 7.07
CA ASN A 263 -8.68 -24.83 6.51
C ASN A 263 -9.45 -24.27 5.32
N GLU A 264 -9.97 -23.05 5.42
CA GLU A 264 -10.61 -22.37 4.29
C GLU A 264 -9.62 -22.10 3.16
N LEU A 265 -8.39 -21.65 3.47
CA LEU A 265 -7.34 -21.47 2.47
C LEU A 265 -7.02 -22.76 1.70
N LYS A 266 -6.89 -23.90 2.41
CA LYS A 266 -6.66 -25.22 1.78
C LYS A 266 -7.84 -25.64 0.91
N LYS A 267 -9.07 -25.38 1.36
CA LYS A 267 -10.29 -25.66 0.58
C LYS A 267 -10.31 -24.83 -0.71
N GLN A 268 -10.11 -23.52 -0.63
CA GLN A 268 -10.09 -22.63 -1.79
C GLN A 268 -8.93 -22.94 -2.75
N HIS A 269 -7.78 -23.36 -2.23
CA HIS A 269 -6.68 -23.85 -3.06
C HIS A 269 -7.09 -25.08 -3.89
N LYS A 270 -7.79 -26.06 -3.29
CA LYS A 270 -8.30 -27.23 -4.03
C LYS A 270 -9.31 -26.84 -5.12
N VAL A 271 -10.19 -25.86 -4.84
CA VAL A 271 -11.14 -25.34 -5.82
C VAL A 271 -10.39 -24.70 -7.01
N SER A 272 -9.37 -23.87 -6.74
CA SER A 272 -8.55 -23.26 -7.79
C SER A 272 -7.79 -24.29 -8.63
N GLN A 273 -7.27 -25.37 -8.01
CA GLN A 273 -6.67 -26.48 -8.76
C GLN A 273 -7.69 -27.19 -9.67
N LYS A 274 -8.91 -27.42 -9.19
CA LYS A 274 -10.00 -27.97 -10.02
C LYS A 274 -10.32 -27.03 -11.18
N ASN A 275 -10.38 -25.72 -10.94
CA ASN A 275 -10.61 -24.74 -12.00
C ASN A 275 -9.51 -24.77 -13.07
N ILE A 276 -8.23 -24.85 -12.68
CA ILE A 276 -7.13 -24.97 -13.65
C ILE A 276 -7.32 -26.20 -14.54
N LEU A 277 -7.60 -27.36 -13.95
CA LEU A 277 -7.83 -28.61 -14.70
C LEU A 277 -9.03 -28.50 -15.64
N ASN A 278 -10.15 -27.94 -15.16
CA ASN A 278 -11.35 -27.74 -15.97
C ASN A 278 -11.10 -26.81 -17.16
N LEU A 279 -10.39 -25.70 -16.95
CA LEU A 279 -10.06 -24.76 -18.04
C LEU A 279 -9.09 -25.38 -19.05
N GLN A 280 -8.10 -26.15 -18.58
CA GLN A 280 -7.20 -26.91 -19.46
C GLN A 280 -7.94 -27.97 -20.27
N HIS A 281 -8.92 -28.65 -19.67
CA HIS A 281 -9.78 -29.61 -20.35
C HIS A 281 -10.57 -28.95 -21.48
N ILE A 282 -11.22 -27.81 -21.19
CA ILE A 282 -11.95 -27.02 -22.19
C ILE A 282 -11.03 -26.63 -23.35
N MET A 283 -9.79 -26.22 -23.07
CA MET A 283 -8.82 -25.87 -24.12
C MET A 283 -8.39 -27.07 -24.96
N ALA A 284 -8.18 -28.23 -24.35
CA ALA A 284 -7.68 -29.42 -25.02
C ALA A 284 -8.76 -30.13 -25.87
N PHE A 285 -9.97 -30.24 -25.32
CA PHE A 285 -11.03 -31.06 -25.89
C PHE A 285 -12.18 -30.25 -26.51
N GLN A 286 -12.20 -28.92 -26.30
CA GLN A 286 -13.28 -28.03 -26.75
C GLN A 286 -14.67 -28.45 -26.26
N GLU A 287 -14.71 -29.13 -25.13
CA GLU A 287 -15.92 -29.62 -24.47
C GLU A 287 -15.85 -29.37 -22.96
N ILE A 288 -17.02 -29.28 -22.35
CA ILE A 288 -17.19 -29.16 -20.91
C ILE A 288 -17.59 -30.53 -20.37
N GLU A 289 -16.88 -30.97 -19.34
CA GLU A 289 -17.14 -32.24 -18.66
C GLU A 289 -18.62 -32.33 -18.25
N ASN A 290 -19.33 -33.35 -18.74
CA ASN A 290 -20.77 -33.60 -18.52
C ASN A 290 -21.77 -32.64 -19.19
N GLU A 291 -21.34 -31.62 -19.93
CA GLU A 291 -22.24 -30.66 -20.59
C GLU A 291 -22.15 -30.66 -22.12
N GLY A 292 -21.15 -31.35 -22.68
CA GLY A 292 -20.96 -31.48 -24.12
C GLY A 292 -20.16 -30.31 -24.73
N PRO A 293 -20.42 -29.97 -26.01
CA PRO A 293 -19.66 -28.94 -26.71
C PRO A 293 -19.68 -27.58 -26.01
N VAL A 294 -18.58 -26.83 -26.12
CA VAL A 294 -18.50 -25.47 -25.56
C VAL A 294 -19.44 -24.55 -26.31
N THR A 295 -20.47 -24.05 -25.61
CA THR A 295 -21.36 -23.00 -26.09
C THR A 295 -21.02 -21.69 -25.40
N LYS A 296 -21.50 -20.57 -25.92
CA LYS A 296 -21.35 -19.27 -25.24
C LYS A 296 -21.87 -19.30 -23.80
N ASN A 297 -23.07 -19.84 -23.58
CA ASN A 297 -23.70 -19.83 -22.26
C ASN A 297 -22.96 -20.72 -21.26
N SER A 298 -22.48 -21.88 -21.71
CA SER A 298 -21.74 -22.80 -20.84
C SER A 298 -20.34 -22.26 -20.53
N LEU A 299 -19.66 -21.64 -21.49
CA LEU A 299 -18.37 -20.95 -21.27
C LEU A 299 -18.51 -19.76 -20.32
N ASP A 300 -19.49 -18.88 -20.54
CA ASP A 300 -19.76 -17.72 -19.69
C ASP A 300 -19.98 -18.14 -18.24
N ARG A 301 -20.80 -19.18 -18.02
CA ARG A 301 -21.07 -19.71 -16.68
C ARG A 301 -19.81 -20.22 -15.99
N ILE A 302 -18.97 -20.99 -16.69
CA ILE A 302 -17.72 -21.52 -16.12
C ILE A 302 -16.74 -20.39 -15.82
N MET A 303 -16.62 -19.41 -16.71
CA MET A 303 -15.73 -18.27 -16.51
C MET A 303 -16.19 -17.40 -15.33
N MET A 304 -17.49 -17.20 -15.15
CA MET A 304 -18.03 -16.49 -13.98
C MET A 304 -17.79 -17.26 -12.68
N ALA A 305 -18.02 -18.58 -12.67
CA ALA A 305 -17.72 -19.43 -11.52
C ALA A 305 -16.22 -19.37 -11.17
N CYS A 306 -15.36 -19.52 -12.17
CA CYS A 306 -13.91 -19.40 -12.01
C CYS A 306 -13.49 -18.04 -11.47
N ALA A 307 -14.06 -16.94 -11.99
CA ALA A 307 -13.77 -15.59 -11.51
C ALA A 307 -14.17 -15.40 -10.04
N LYS A 308 -15.35 -15.92 -9.65
CA LYS A 308 -15.81 -15.92 -8.25
C LYS A 308 -14.84 -16.69 -7.35
N ASP A 309 -14.51 -17.94 -7.69
CA ASP A 309 -13.59 -18.77 -6.91
C ASP A 309 -12.19 -18.17 -6.82
N THR A 310 -11.71 -17.53 -7.91
CA THR A 310 -10.42 -16.82 -7.93
C THR A 310 -10.43 -15.65 -6.94
N SER A 311 -11.55 -14.91 -6.85
CA SER A 311 -11.74 -13.84 -5.88
C SER A 311 -11.78 -14.36 -4.45
N GLU A 312 -12.50 -15.46 -4.19
CA GLU A 312 -12.56 -16.09 -2.87
C GLU A 312 -11.19 -16.60 -2.42
N LEU A 313 -10.41 -17.22 -3.31
CA LEU A 313 -9.03 -17.62 -3.02
C LEU A 313 -8.14 -16.43 -2.68
N ASN A 314 -8.23 -15.35 -3.46
CA ASN A 314 -7.45 -14.14 -3.18
C ASN A 314 -7.81 -13.54 -1.80
N GLN A 315 -9.10 -13.48 -1.46
CA GLN A 315 -9.55 -13.05 -0.14
C GLN A 315 -9.00 -13.95 0.98
N ALA A 316 -9.07 -15.27 0.82
CA ALA A 316 -8.53 -16.22 1.79
C ALA A 316 -7.01 -16.05 1.99
N ILE A 317 -6.26 -15.78 0.90
CA ILE A 317 -4.83 -15.48 0.96
C ILE A 317 -4.56 -14.22 1.79
N GLU A 318 -5.32 -13.13 1.56
CA GLU A 318 -5.11 -11.87 2.29
C GLU A 318 -5.48 -12.00 3.77
N ILE A 319 -6.55 -12.73 4.10
CA ILE A 319 -6.91 -13.04 5.50
C ILE A 319 -5.78 -13.85 6.16
N ALA A 320 -5.28 -14.90 5.50
CA ALA A 320 -4.19 -15.72 6.03
C ALA A 320 -2.91 -14.90 6.26
N LYS A 321 -2.54 -14.01 5.33
CA LYS A 321 -1.43 -13.07 5.51
C LYS A 321 -1.67 -12.13 6.69
N GLY A 322 -2.90 -11.65 6.88
CA GLY A 322 -3.28 -10.78 7.99
C GLY A 322 -3.07 -11.45 9.35
N VAL A 323 -3.55 -12.69 9.50
CA VAL A 323 -3.36 -13.49 10.72
C VAL A 323 -1.87 -13.67 11.03
N LEU A 324 -1.08 -14.06 10.03
CA LEU A 324 0.36 -14.27 10.20
C LEU A 324 1.11 -13.00 10.62
N LYS A 325 0.70 -11.81 10.14
CA LYS A 325 1.31 -10.54 10.56
C LYS A 325 1.01 -10.23 12.02
N VAL A 326 -0.20 -10.51 12.49
CA VAL A 326 -0.59 -10.31 13.89
C VAL A 326 0.20 -11.26 14.80
N ASP A 327 0.29 -12.54 14.42
CA ASP A 327 1.00 -13.55 15.21
C ASP A 327 2.50 -13.27 15.27
N GLN A 328 3.13 -12.85 14.16
CA GLN A 328 4.52 -12.41 14.16
C GLN A 328 4.77 -11.23 15.10
N GLY A 329 3.82 -10.28 15.17
CA GLY A 329 3.88 -9.17 16.12
C GLY A 329 3.77 -9.64 17.57
N ALA A 330 2.84 -10.55 17.87
CA ALA A 330 2.65 -11.13 19.19
C ALA A 330 3.88 -11.94 19.64
N PHE A 331 4.45 -12.75 18.73
CA PHE A 331 5.62 -13.58 19.01
C PHE A 331 6.88 -12.74 19.24
N GLN A 332 7.05 -11.64 18.51
CA GLN A 332 8.13 -10.68 18.78
C GLN A 332 7.98 -10.03 20.17
N GLY A 333 6.75 -9.69 20.58
CA GLY A 333 6.46 -9.21 21.93
C GLY A 333 6.83 -10.22 23.01
N LEU A 334 6.40 -11.47 22.86
CA LEU A 334 6.72 -12.55 23.80
C LEU A 334 8.22 -12.86 23.86
N ARG A 335 8.92 -12.82 22.72
CA ARG A 335 10.36 -13.04 22.67
C ARG A 335 11.12 -11.93 23.39
N LEU A 336 10.67 -10.68 23.28
CA LEU A 336 11.22 -9.56 24.04
C LEU A 336 10.99 -9.74 25.54
N LEU A 337 9.79 -10.16 25.97
CA LEU A 337 9.51 -10.46 27.37
C LEU A 337 10.42 -11.57 27.93
N HIS A 338 10.63 -12.65 27.18
CA HIS A 338 11.51 -13.73 27.61
C HIS A 338 12.98 -13.29 27.70
N VAL A 339 13.45 -12.44 26.78
CA VAL A 339 14.80 -11.84 26.85
C VAL A 339 14.92 -10.94 28.08
N VAL A 340 13.90 -10.15 28.41
CA VAL A 340 13.90 -9.33 29.63
C VAL A 340 13.94 -10.20 30.89
N GLN A 341 13.15 -11.27 30.97
CA GLN A 341 13.15 -12.20 32.10
C GLN A 341 14.51 -12.90 32.28
N THR A 342 15.09 -13.42 31.20
CA THR A 342 16.42 -14.08 31.26
C THR A 342 17.54 -13.12 31.66
N VAL A 343 17.49 -11.85 31.22
CA VAL A 343 18.45 -10.83 31.66
C VAL A 343 18.25 -10.49 33.14
N GLN A 344 17.01 -10.43 33.63
CA GLN A 344 16.72 -10.21 35.05
C GLN A 344 17.20 -11.38 35.94
N GLU A 345 17.01 -12.62 35.50
CA GLU A 345 17.49 -13.81 36.21
C GLU A 345 19.03 -13.83 36.31
N GLN A 346 19.72 -13.55 35.20
CA GLN A 346 21.19 -13.48 35.19
C GLN A 346 21.73 -12.34 36.05
N ALA A 347 21.08 -11.18 36.06
CA ALA A 347 21.47 -10.06 36.92
C ALA A 347 21.18 -10.32 38.42
N GLY A 348 20.27 -11.25 38.74
CA GLY A 348 19.98 -11.70 40.10
C GLY A 348 21.04 -12.65 40.66
N GLU A 349 21.61 -13.52 39.83
CA GLU A 349 22.62 -14.51 40.24
C GLU A 349 24.02 -13.92 40.52
N GLU A 350 24.37 -12.76 39.95
CA GLU A 350 25.67 -12.12 40.22
C GLU A 350 25.74 -11.32 41.53
N ARG A 351 24.64 -11.23 42.30
CA ARG A 351 24.64 -10.58 43.62
C ARG A 351 25.09 -11.55 44.72
N HIS A 352 26.42 -11.61 44.88
CA HIS A 352 27.18 -11.86 46.11
C HIS A 352 27.05 -13.21 46.86
N PRO A 353 28.03 -14.09 46.68
CA PRO A 353 28.64 -14.87 47.75
C PRO A 353 29.90 -14.15 48.24
N GLY A 354 29.80 -13.31 49.27
CA GLY A 354 31.00 -12.75 49.92
C GLY A 354 30.82 -11.38 50.53
N LEU A 355 30.02 -11.32 51.59
CA LEU A 355 30.16 -10.36 52.68
C LEU A 355 29.68 -11.11 53.94
N GLU A 356 30.53 -12.02 54.41
CA GLU A 356 30.55 -12.48 55.82
C GLU A 356 31.53 -11.62 56.62
#